data_AF-A0A9X4C7C7-F1
#
_entry.id   AF-A0A9X4C7C7-F1
#
_cell.length_a   1.000
_cell.length_b   1.000
_cell.length_c   1.000
_cell.angle_alpha   90.00
_cell.angle_beta   90.00
_cell.angle_gamma   90.00
#
_symmetry.space_group_name_H-M   'P 1'
#
loop_
_entity.id
_entity.type
_entity.pdbx_description
1 polymer ?
#
loop_
_entity_poly.entity_id
_entity_poly.type
_entity_poly.pdbx_seq_one_letter_code
_entity_poly.pdbx_strand_id
1 'polypeptide(L)'
;MIEVIQGRWSFDDFKRWTRGESNAELFGDLYSEDPDAVDLNILGECGDAGLLELISNPNCRERLYFASLLVLSLCNIFRSGGGLPFQFSRFLGIESREAYFDGVMEQAGRVHEKCRVINSMSSSGDPAIKSFYKQIMDFRHDKVSLVNGFYLDCTARFDLRLFHDPRGSFEKVRQ
;
A
#
# COMPACT_ATOMS: atom_id res chain seq x y z
N MET A 1 -6.16 10.01 21.29
CA MET A 1 -5.46 8.72 21.38
C MET A 1 -6.21 7.84 20.39
N ILE A 2 -5.69 7.71 19.17
CA ILE A 2 -6.31 6.86 18.16
C ILE A 2 -6.00 5.43 18.60
N GLU A 3 -7.01 4.68 19.02
CA GLU A 3 -6.87 3.24 19.19
C GLU A 3 -6.53 2.69 17.80
N VAL A 4 -5.26 2.35 17.59
CA VAL A 4 -4.85 1.63 16.39
C VAL A 4 -5.62 0.32 16.41
N ILE A 5 -6.58 0.19 15.52
CA ILE A 5 -7.45 -0.97 15.41
C ILE A 5 -6.66 -2.11 14.76
N GLN A 6 -5.57 -2.54 15.38
CA GLN A 6 -4.77 -3.67 14.90
C GLN A 6 -5.51 -4.98 15.15
N GLY A 7 -5.60 -5.83 14.13
CA GLY A 7 -6.14 -7.20 14.25
C GLY A 7 -7.67 -7.30 14.33
N ARG A 8 -8.43 -6.25 13.97
CA ARG A 8 -9.90 -6.31 13.97
C ARG A 8 -10.50 -7.13 12.83
N TRP A 9 -9.80 -7.20 11.70
CA TRP A 9 -10.24 -7.89 10.50
C TRP A 9 -9.11 -8.75 9.97
N SER A 10 -9.46 -9.94 9.49
CA SER A 10 -8.52 -10.85 8.87
C SER A 10 -8.48 -10.67 7.35
N PHE A 11 -7.50 -11.28 6.69
CA PHE A 11 -7.47 -11.34 5.23
C PHE A 11 -8.73 -11.98 4.62
N ASP A 12 -9.34 -12.95 5.30
CA ASP A 12 -10.59 -13.57 4.85
C ASP A 12 -11.79 -12.62 4.95
N ASP A 13 -11.80 -11.73 5.94
CA ASP A 13 -12.83 -10.69 6.05
C ASP A 13 -12.74 -9.71 4.88
N PHE A 14 -11.52 -9.32 4.47
CA PHE A 14 -11.33 -8.49 3.28
C PHE A 14 -11.76 -9.22 2.01
N LYS A 15 -11.45 -10.51 1.85
CA LYS A 15 -11.92 -11.30 0.70
C LYS A 15 -13.45 -11.37 0.64
N ARG A 16 -14.13 -11.61 1.77
CA ARG A 16 -15.59 -11.58 1.86
C ARG A 16 -16.17 -10.21 1.52
N TRP A 17 -15.52 -9.14 1.98
CA TRP A 17 -15.90 -7.78 1.64
C TRP A 17 -15.81 -7.50 0.14
N THR A 18 -14.74 -7.94 -0.53
CA THR A 18 -14.60 -7.77 -2.00
C THR A 18 -15.71 -8.43 -2.81
N ARG A 19 -16.39 -9.42 -2.22
CA ARG A 19 -17.50 -10.18 -2.81
C ARG A 19 -18.89 -9.66 -2.40
N GLY A 20 -18.95 -8.68 -1.50
CA GLY A 20 -20.21 -8.20 -0.92
C GLY A 20 -20.85 -9.17 0.07
N GLU A 21 -20.07 -10.10 0.64
CA GLU A 21 -20.53 -11.15 1.57
C GLU A 21 -20.43 -10.74 3.06
N SER A 22 -20.03 -9.49 3.32
CA SER A 22 -20.00 -8.87 4.64
C SER A 22 -20.68 -7.49 4.59
N ASN A 23 -21.24 -7.04 5.72
CA ASN A 23 -21.87 -5.71 5.80
C ASN A 23 -20.83 -4.64 5.47
N ALA A 24 -20.95 -4.06 4.28
CA ALA A 24 -20.16 -2.91 3.87
C ALA A 24 -20.29 -1.73 4.85
N GLU A 25 -21.40 -1.66 5.59
CA GLU A 25 -21.65 -0.69 6.67
C GLU A 25 -20.55 -0.72 7.75
N LEU A 26 -20.10 -1.91 8.17
CA LEU A 26 -19.05 -2.03 9.21
C LEU A 26 -17.68 -1.50 8.76
N PHE A 27 -17.40 -1.47 7.46
CA PHE A 27 -16.16 -0.88 6.93
C PHE A 27 -16.37 0.59 6.56
N GLY A 28 -17.52 0.95 6.00
CA GLY A 28 -17.85 2.33 5.61
C GLY A 28 -17.98 3.27 6.80
N ASP A 29 -18.64 2.84 7.87
CA ASP A 29 -18.81 3.63 9.08
C ASP A 29 -17.45 3.90 9.73
N LEU A 30 -16.60 2.89 9.84
CA LEU A 30 -15.25 3.01 10.40
C LEU A 30 -14.26 3.75 9.51
N TYR A 31 -14.36 3.59 8.19
CA TYR A 31 -13.57 4.38 7.25
C TYR A 31 -13.95 5.87 7.31
N SER A 32 -15.22 6.18 7.60
CA SER A 32 -15.66 7.57 7.80
C SER A 32 -15.13 8.19 9.09
N GLU A 33 -14.91 7.38 10.13
CA GLU A 33 -14.39 7.83 11.43
C GLU A 33 -12.86 7.93 11.44
N ASP A 34 -12.16 6.91 10.94
CA ASP A 34 -10.69 6.84 10.92
C ASP A 34 -10.18 6.04 9.70
N PRO A 35 -10.04 6.69 8.52
CA PRO A 35 -9.59 6.03 7.31
C PRO A 35 -8.14 5.54 7.41
N ASP A 36 -7.28 6.25 8.15
CA ASP A 36 -5.86 5.90 8.31
C ASP A 36 -5.71 4.59 9.10
N ALA A 37 -6.51 4.40 10.16
CA ALA A 37 -6.51 3.16 10.93
C ALA A 37 -6.96 1.96 10.09
N VAL A 38 -7.94 2.14 9.20
CA VAL A 38 -8.41 1.11 8.27
C VAL A 38 -7.32 0.75 7.26
N ASP A 39 -6.69 1.75 6.63
CA ASP A 39 -5.61 1.55 5.67
C ASP A 39 -4.43 0.80 6.31
N LEU A 40 -4.04 1.16 7.54
CA LEU A 40 -2.98 0.50 8.29
C LEU A 40 -3.31 -0.95 8.64
N ASN A 41 -4.57 -1.25 9.00
CA ASN A 41 -5.02 -2.61 9.27
C ASN A 41 -4.97 -3.46 7.98
N ILE A 42 -5.52 -2.95 6.87
CA ILE A 42 -5.47 -3.63 5.57
C ILE A 42 -4.03 -3.92 5.16
N LEU A 43 -3.13 -2.93 5.27
CA LEU A 43 -1.71 -3.11 4.94
C LEU A 43 -1.03 -4.14 5.85
N GLY A 44 -1.35 -4.14 7.14
CA GLY A 44 -0.81 -5.08 8.12
C GLY A 44 -1.24 -6.52 7.87
N GLU A 45 -2.51 -6.75 7.56
CA GLU A 45 -3.10 -8.09 7.43
C GLU A 45 -2.94 -8.68 6.02
N CYS A 46 -3.06 -7.86 4.97
CA CYS A 46 -2.92 -8.33 3.59
C CYS A 46 -1.46 -8.38 3.14
N GLY A 47 -0.67 -7.38 3.54
CA GLY A 47 0.61 -7.07 2.90
C GLY A 47 0.48 -6.83 1.39
N ASP A 48 1.62 -6.66 0.72
CA ASP A 48 1.65 -6.37 -0.72
C ASP A 48 1.13 -7.52 -1.58
N ALA A 49 1.42 -8.77 -1.19
CA ALA A 49 0.99 -9.96 -1.91
C ALA A 49 -0.53 -10.19 -1.79
N GLY A 50 -1.09 -10.00 -0.59
CA GLY A 50 -2.54 -10.12 -0.38
C GLY A 50 -3.29 -9.01 -1.12
N LEU A 51 -2.78 -7.77 -1.10
CA LEU A 51 -3.35 -6.69 -1.92
C LEU A 51 -3.31 -7.03 -3.41
N LEU A 52 -2.22 -7.60 -3.92
CA LEU A 52 -2.13 -8.06 -5.30
C LEU A 52 -3.16 -9.16 -5.60
N GLU A 53 -3.38 -10.10 -4.67
CA GLU A 53 -4.40 -11.14 -4.79
C GLU A 53 -5.82 -10.53 -4.90
N LEU A 54 -6.14 -9.55 -4.04
CA LEU A 54 -7.45 -8.88 -4.05
C LEU A 54 -7.70 -8.16 -5.38
N ILE A 55 -6.71 -7.42 -5.90
CA ILE A 55 -6.87 -6.71 -7.18
C ILE A 55 -6.78 -7.63 -8.40
N SER A 56 -6.34 -8.88 -8.23
CA SER A 56 -6.35 -9.89 -9.28
C SER A 56 -7.75 -10.48 -9.52
N ASN A 57 -8.68 -10.28 -8.59
CA ASN A 57 -10.08 -10.60 -8.80
C ASN A 57 -10.78 -9.45 -9.56
N PRO A 58 -11.20 -9.65 -10.83
CA PRO A 58 -11.87 -8.61 -11.61
C PRO A 58 -13.27 -8.26 -11.08
N ASN A 59 -13.87 -9.13 -10.25
CA ASN A 59 -15.15 -8.88 -9.58
C ASN A 59 -14.99 -8.23 -8.20
N CYS A 60 -13.77 -7.88 -7.80
CA CYS A 60 -13.55 -7.13 -6.57
C CYS A 60 -14.23 -5.75 -6.70
N ARG A 61 -15.22 -5.49 -5.85
CA ARG A 61 -15.96 -4.22 -5.87
C ARG A 61 -15.06 -3.00 -5.61
N GLU A 62 -14.08 -3.17 -4.71
CA GLU A 62 -13.18 -2.11 -4.25
C GLU A 62 -11.78 -2.21 -4.86
N ARG A 63 -11.71 -2.79 -6.06
CA ARG A 63 -10.46 -3.09 -6.74
C ARG A 63 -9.54 -1.88 -6.91
N LEU A 64 -10.13 -0.72 -7.23
CA LEU A 64 -9.42 0.54 -7.35
C LEU A 64 -8.82 1.02 -6.02
N TYR A 65 -9.56 0.87 -4.92
CA TYR A 65 -9.11 1.28 -3.60
C TYR A 65 -7.89 0.45 -3.17
N PHE A 66 -7.96 -0.88 -3.29
CA PHE A 66 -6.82 -1.75 -3.00
C PHE A 66 -5.62 -1.51 -3.94
N ALA A 67 -5.87 -1.21 -5.21
CA ALA A 67 -4.80 -0.85 -6.15
C ALA A 67 -4.10 0.46 -5.71
N SER A 68 -4.86 1.43 -5.20
CA SER A 68 -4.32 2.70 -4.70
C SER A 68 -3.44 2.49 -3.46
N LEU A 69 -3.86 1.64 -2.53
CA LEU A 69 -3.03 1.23 -1.38
C LEU A 69 -1.74 0.53 -1.82
N LEU A 70 -1.85 -0.39 -2.79
CA LEU A 70 -0.70 -1.12 -3.30
C LEU A 70 0.30 -0.20 -4.02
N VAL A 71 -0.15 0.84 -4.73
CA VAL A 71 0.73 1.87 -5.32
C VAL A 71 1.59 2.51 -4.24
N LEU A 72 0.96 3.01 -3.17
CA LEU A 72 1.66 3.70 -2.08
C LEU A 72 2.67 2.78 -1.40
N SER A 73 2.26 1.54 -1.13
CA SER A 73 3.09 0.56 -0.47
C SER A 73 4.29 0.13 -1.31
N LEU A 74 4.10 -0.16 -2.60
CA LEU A 74 5.19 -0.60 -3.50
C LEU A 74 6.14 0.55 -3.83
N CYS A 75 5.63 1.75 -4.10
CA CYS A 75 6.47 2.89 -4.45
C CYS A 75 7.37 3.32 -3.29
N ASN A 76 7.00 3.06 -2.04
CA ASN A 76 7.77 3.44 -0.86
C ASN A 76 9.23 2.93 -0.88
N ILE A 77 9.56 1.89 -1.67
CA ILE A 77 10.97 1.44 -1.85
C ILE A 77 11.83 2.46 -2.59
N PHE A 78 11.23 3.33 -3.40
CA PHE A 78 11.93 4.37 -4.18
C PHE A 78 12.10 5.67 -3.39
N ARG A 79 11.51 5.76 -2.20
CA ARG A 79 11.69 6.90 -1.31
C ARG A 79 13.16 6.93 -0.86
N SER A 80 13.86 7.98 -1.23
CA SER A 80 15.23 8.24 -0.76
C SER A 80 15.21 8.69 0.71
N GLY A 81 16.29 8.44 1.46
CA GLY A 81 16.45 8.91 2.85
C GLY A 81 16.64 7.81 3.90
N GLY A 82 17.47 6.80 3.62
CA GLY A 82 17.90 5.84 4.64
C GLY A 82 18.50 6.57 5.85
N GLY A 83 17.98 6.28 7.04
CA GLY A 83 18.46 6.88 8.28
C GLY A 83 19.93 6.54 8.48
N LEU A 84 20.76 7.56 8.65
CA LEU A 84 22.09 7.36 9.20
C LEU A 84 21.93 6.91 10.66
N PRO A 85 22.89 6.17 11.25
CA PRO A 85 22.80 5.63 12.62
C PRO A 85 22.77 6.71 13.72
N PHE A 86 22.65 7.98 13.34
CA PHE A 86 22.43 9.10 14.24
C PHE A 86 21.00 9.63 14.04
N GLN A 87 20.14 9.38 15.00
CA GLN A 87 18.90 10.14 15.10
C GLN A 87 19.22 11.50 15.71
N PHE A 88 18.88 12.61 15.05
CA PHE A 88 19.05 13.97 15.58
C PHE A 88 18.07 14.29 16.75
N SER A 89 17.75 13.29 17.57
CA SER A 89 17.06 13.47 18.84
C SER A 89 18.10 13.49 19.95
N ARG A 90 18.13 14.58 20.73
CA ARG A 90 19.00 14.76 21.90
C ARG A 90 18.80 13.67 22.99
N PHE A 91 17.78 12.82 22.84
CA PHE A 91 17.37 11.81 23.81
C PHE A 91 17.68 10.36 23.43
N LEU A 92 17.96 10.06 22.16
CA LEU A 92 18.05 8.67 21.67
C LEU A 92 19.49 8.13 21.51
N GLY A 93 20.51 8.98 21.66
CA GLY A 93 21.91 8.55 21.60
C GLY A 93 22.34 8.02 20.23
N ILE A 94 23.50 7.35 20.19
CA ILE A 94 24.01 6.64 19.01
C ILE A 94 23.52 5.19 19.09
N GLU A 95 22.87 4.72 18.03
CA GLU A 95 22.45 3.32 17.91
C GLU A 95 23.67 2.38 17.89
N SER A 96 23.55 1.19 18.50
CA SER A 96 24.65 0.22 18.41
C SER A 96 24.85 -0.24 16.98
N ARG A 97 26.07 -0.67 16.66
CA ARG A 97 26.38 -1.20 15.34
C ARG A 97 25.43 -2.35 14.99
N GLU A 98 25.23 -3.27 15.93
CA GLU A 98 24.40 -4.46 15.76
C GLU A 98 22.95 -4.08 15.44
N ALA A 99 22.33 -3.20 16.25
CA ALA A 99 20.95 -2.77 16.04
C ALA A 99 20.77 -2.05 14.69
N TYR A 100 21.73 -1.19 14.32
CA TYR A 100 21.72 -0.53 13.01
C TYR A 100 21.77 -1.54 11.86
N PHE A 101 22.69 -2.51 11.91
CA PHE A 101 22.80 -3.53 10.86
C PHE A 101 21.56 -4.43 10.79
N ASP A 102 20.98 -4.80 11.93
CA ASP A 102 19.74 -5.58 11.97
C ASP A 102 18.60 -4.80 11.29
N GLY A 103 18.45 -3.50 11.58
CA GLY A 103 17.45 -2.64 10.93
C GLY A 103 17.68 -2.48 9.42
N VAL A 104 18.93 -2.34 8.98
CA VAL A 104 19.29 -2.30 7.55
C VAL A 104 18.94 -3.62 6.86
N MET A 105 19.25 -4.76 7.49
CA MET A 105 18.96 -6.08 6.94
C MET A 105 17.46 -6.35 6.87
N GLU A 106 16.70 -5.95 7.90
CA GLU A 106 15.23 -6.02 7.89
C GLU A 106 14.65 -5.18 6.75
N GLN A 107 15.11 -3.94 6.60
CA GLN A 107 14.66 -3.07 5.51
C GLN A 107 15.01 -3.65 4.13
N ALA A 108 16.20 -4.23 3.97
CA ALA A 108 16.59 -4.91 2.74
C ALA A 108 15.67 -6.10 2.43
N GLY A 109 15.29 -6.88 3.45
CA GLY A 109 14.30 -7.97 3.33
C GLY A 109 12.93 -7.45 2.87
N ARG A 110 12.43 -6.37 3.46
CA ARG A 110 11.16 -5.73 3.06
C ARG A 110 11.19 -5.22 1.62
N VAL A 111 12.30 -4.61 1.20
CA VAL A 111 12.50 -4.18 -0.19
C VAL A 111 12.52 -5.38 -1.14
N HIS A 112 13.19 -6.47 -0.76
CA HIS A 112 13.23 -7.68 -1.57
C HIS A 112 11.83 -8.27 -1.80
N GLU A 113 11.01 -8.39 -0.76
CA GLU A 113 9.64 -8.89 -0.88
C GLU A 113 8.77 -8.01 -1.78
N LYS A 114 8.89 -6.68 -1.68
CA LYS A 114 8.21 -5.74 -2.60
C LYS A 114 8.65 -5.96 -4.05
N CYS A 115 9.94 -6.15 -4.30
CA CYS A 115 10.45 -6.48 -5.63
C CYS A 115 9.90 -7.81 -6.16
N ARG A 116 9.70 -8.82 -5.31
CA ARG A 116 9.09 -10.09 -5.70
C ARG A 116 7.64 -9.91 -6.15
N VAL A 117 6.86 -9.09 -5.42
CA VAL A 117 5.49 -8.73 -5.81
C VAL A 117 5.47 -7.97 -7.13
N ILE A 118 6.31 -6.94 -7.29
CA ILE A 118 6.41 -6.20 -8.56
C ILE A 118 6.77 -7.15 -9.71
N ASN A 119 7.70 -8.07 -9.51
CA ASN A 119 8.12 -9.02 -10.53
C ASN A 119 6.99 -9.99 -10.93
N SER A 120 6.15 -10.43 -9.98
CA SER A 120 5.03 -11.33 -10.30
C SER A 120 3.98 -10.65 -11.19
N MET A 121 3.79 -9.34 -11.05
CA MET A 121 2.88 -8.54 -11.88
C MET A 121 3.26 -8.53 -13.36
N SER A 122 4.56 -8.68 -13.69
CA SER A 122 5.08 -8.63 -15.07
C SER A 122 4.46 -9.68 -16.00
N SER A 123 4.08 -10.81 -15.42
CA SER A 123 3.55 -11.99 -16.12
C SER A 123 2.04 -12.14 -15.95
N SER A 124 1.37 -11.16 -15.35
CA SER A 124 -0.08 -11.19 -15.16
C SER A 124 -0.82 -11.18 -16.50
N GLY A 125 -1.85 -12.01 -16.61
CA GLY A 125 -2.81 -11.98 -17.71
C GLY A 125 -3.80 -10.81 -17.63
N ASP A 126 -3.85 -10.12 -16.49
CA ASP A 126 -4.74 -8.98 -16.27
C ASP A 126 -4.14 -7.69 -16.84
N PRO A 127 -4.83 -7.02 -17.79
CA PRO A 127 -4.34 -5.78 -18.40
C PRO A 127 -4.12 -4.63 -17.42
N ALA A 128 -4.94 -4.52 -16.37
CA ALA A 128 -4.81 -3.48 -15.35
C ALA A 128 -3.54 -3.69 -14.51
N ILE A 129 -3.30 -4.92 -14.07
CA ILE A 129 -2.07 -5.28 -13.32
C ILE A 129 -0.83 -5.10 -14.19
N LYS A 130 -0.90 -5.49 -15.47
CA LYS A 130 0.21 -5.33 -16.41
C LYS A 130 0.51 -3.85 -16.71
N SER A 131 -0.52 -3.01 -16.81
CA SER A 131 -0.33 -1.56 -16.91
C SER A 131 0.28 -1.00 -15.63
N PHE A 132 -0.21 -1.41 -14.47
CA PHE A 132 0.30 -0.98 -13.18
C PHE A 132 1.79 -1.32 -13.03
N TYR A 133 2.19 -2.55 -13.36
CA TYR A 133 3.60 -2.94 -13.39
C TYR A 133 4.47 -1.99 -14.22
N LYS A 134 4.05 -1.66 -15.45
CA LYS A 134 4.80 -0.74 -16.31
C LYS A 134 4.95 0.64 -15.67
N GLN A 135 3.86 1.17 -15.11
CA GLN A 135 3.86 2.46 -14.44
C GLN A 135 4.80 2.48 -13.23
N ILE A 136 4.89 1.40 -12.43
CA ILE A 136 5.88 1.27 -11.34
C ILE A 136 7.30 1.33 -11.90
N MET A 137 7.57 0.61 -12.99
CA MET A 137 8.90 0.57 -13.61
C MET A 137 9.30 1.93 -14.19
N ASP A 138 8.35 2.67 -14.75
CA ASP A 138 8.58 4.04 -15.23
C ASP A 138 8.81 5.00 -14.06
N PHE A 139 7.99 4.89 -13.00
CA PHE A 139 8.09 5.73 -11.79
C PHE A 139 9.47 5.60 -11.11
N ARG A 140 10.07 4.41 -11.10
CA ARG A 140 11.43 4.17 -10.60
C ARG A 140 12.49 5.08 -11.23
N HIS A 141 12.33 5.42 -12.51
CA HIS A 141 13.32 6.20 -13.25
C HIS A 141 13.23 7.71 -12.96
N ASP A 142 12.10 8.15 -12.40
CA ASP A 142 11.93 9.52 -11.98
C ASP A 142 12.58 9.72 -10.61
N LYS A 143 13.55 10.63 -10.53
CA LYS A 143 14.22 10.98 -9.27
C LYS A 143 13.22 11.57 -8.28
N VAL A 144 12.57 10.75 -7.48
CA VAL A 144 11.58 11.23 -6.51
C VAL A 144 12.34 11.88 -5.35
N SER A 145 12.16 13.20 -5.25
CA SER A 145 12.75 14.08 -4.25
C SER A 145 12.41 13.64 -2.82
N LEU A 146 13.29 13.93 -1.87
CA LEU A 146 13.20 13.67 -0.42
C LEU A 146 12.02 14.36 0.30
N VAL A 147 11.04 14.92 -0.41
CA VAL A 147 10.18 15.99 0.10
C VAL A 147 8.72 15.53 0.22
N ASN A 148 8.01 16.17 1.17
CA ASN A 148 6.60 16.09 1.59
C ASN A 148 5.50 15.80 0.53
N GLY A 149 5.84 15.67 -0.76
CA GLY A 149 4.93 15.34 -1.84
C GLY A 149 5.01 13.90 -2.35
N PHE A 150 5.91 13.03 -1.86
CA PHE A 150 6.10 11.67 -2.40
C PHE A 150 4.79 10.88 -2.60
N TYR A 151 3.93 10.83 -1.58
CA TYR A 151 2.65 10.11 -1.65
C TYR A 151 1.63 10.82 -2.56
N LEU A 152 1.67 12.15 -2.63
CA LEU A 152 0.86 12.93 -3.57
C LEU A 152 1.31 12.70 -5.01
N ASP A 153 2.61 12.59 -5.25
CA ASP A 153 3.18 12.27 -6.56
C ASP A 153 2.83 10.84 -6.98
N CYS A 154 2.88 9.87 -6.06
CA CYS A 154 2.42 8.51 -6.32
C CYS A 154 0.93 8.48 -6.72
N THR A 155 0.06 9.17 -5.98
CA THR A 155 -1.37 9.18 -6.32
C THR A 155 -1.68 9.95 -7.61
N ALA A 156 -0.92 11.01 -7.93
CA ALA A 156 -1.15 11.82 -9.11
C ALA A 156 -0.63 11.20 -10.41
N ARG A 157 0.44 10.39 -10.35
CA ARG A 157 1.16 9.89 -11.53
C ARG A 157 0.70 8.51 -12.00
N PHE A 158 0.02 7.76 -11.14
CA PHE A 158 -0.51 6.45 -11.50
C PHE A 158 -1.92 6.57 -12.10
N ASP A 159 -2.07 6.16 -13.36
CA ASP A 159 -3.37 5.97 -14.00
C ASP A 159 -3.94 4.59 -13.63
N LEU A 160 -4.84 4.60 -12.66
CA LEU A 160 -5.53 3.40 -12.17
C LEU A 160 -6.91 3.18 -12.82
N ARG A 161 -7.24 3.88 -13.91
CA ARG A 161 -8.57 3.77 -14.55
C ARG A 161 -8.91 2.36 -15.01
N LEU A 162 -7.93 1.51 -15.29
CA LEU A 162 -8.17 0.10 -15.65
C LEU A 162 -8.66 -0.76 -14.47
N PHE A 163 -8.55 -0.25 -13.24
CA PHE A 163 -9.12 -0.87 -12.03
C PHE A 163 -10.51 -0.33 -11.69
N HIS A 164 -11.02 0.69 -12.40
CA HIS A 164 -12.39 1.14 -12.21
C HIS A 164 -13.36 0.07 -12.71
N ASP A 165 -14.26 -0.37 -11.83
CA ASP A 165 -15.46 -1.09 -12.26
C ASP A 165 -16.42 -0.08 -12.92
N PRO A 166 -16.89 -0.31 -14.16
CA PRO A 166 -17.97 0.48 -14.76
C PRO A 166 -19.27 0.48 -13.94
N ARG A 167 -19.39 -0.38 -12.91
CA ARG A 167 -20.56 -0.45 -12.01
C ARG A 167 -20.56 0.56 -10.85
N GLY A 168 -19.53 1.40 -10.71
CA GLY A 168 -19.55 2.57 -9.83
C GLY A 168 -19.82 2.28 -8.36
N SER A 169 -18.77 2.11 -7.55
CA SER A 169 -18.86 2.27 -6.10
C SER A 169 -17.63 3.01 -5.59
N PHE A 170 -17.89 3.88 -4.61
CA PHE A 170 -17.06 5.00 -4.15
C PHE A 170 -17.03 6.21 -5.08
N GLU A 171 -18.20 6.87 -5.19
CA GLU A 171 -18.18 8.32 -5.28
C GLU A 171 -17.42 8.87 -4.06
N LYS A 172 -16.42 9.69 -4.36
CA LYS A 172 -15.60 10.44 -3.42
C LYS A 172 -16.44 10.96 -2.26
N VAL A 173 -16.17 10.46 -1.05
CA VAL A 173 -16.44 11.25 0.16
C VAL A 173 -15.41 12.39 0.17
N ARG A 174 -15.72 13.43 -0.60
CA ARG A 174 -15.17 14.77 -0.44
C ARG A 174 -16.34 15.67 -0.07
N GLN A 175 -16.46 15.96 1.22
CA GLN A 175 -16.79 17.30 1.71
C GLN A 175 -15.88 17.61 2.89
#